data_AF-A0A928ESX2-F1
#
_entry.id   AF-A0A928ESX2-F1
#
_cell.length_a   1.000
_cell.length_b   1.000
_cell.length_c   1.000
_cell.angle_alpha   90.00
_cell.angle_beta   90.00
_cell.angle_gamma   90.00
#
_symmetry.space_group_name_H-M   'P 1'
#
loop_
_entity.id
_entity.type
_entity.pdbx_description
1 polymer ?
#
loop_
_entity_poly.entity_id
_entity_poly.type
_entity_poly.pdbx_seq_one_letter_code
_entity_poly.pdbx_strand_id
1 'polypeptide(L)'
;MKKKMIWIGILCAAVLWIAAATVDFLMVKHGRFPLFCIGTELADDGGSGDYVGLGYSFVIKGNFMPEDLPFGITSYRGYLFGIEVVSLEEAIPDHGFEERDTLVKSPPALTVRCGEEQIEALMGTTSWTYRNADGTGQGFQADSSHPLESKAYMTPLVLSSVGESAIAFLHWDPLPDKVTIRCFDGDSFGQYDAEGETIPVSANQIELKTGAFVYEVIAEWNLSHTWGGTVHYGFYTVTGSDT
;
A
#
# COMPACT_ATOMS: atom_id res chain seq x y z
N MET A 1 4.88 -48.18 6.05
CA MET A 1 4.70 -46.94 6.85
C MET A 1 5.83 -45.94 6.64
N LYS A 2 7.11 -46.33 6.77
CA LYS A 2 8.28 -45.44 6.55
C LYS A 2 8.29 -44.68 5.21
N LYS A 3 7.97 -45.34 4.09
CA LYS A 3 7.87 -44.68 2.77
C LYS A 3 6.83 -43.56 2.73
N LYS A 4 5.67 -43.73 3.38
CA LYS A 4 4.61 -42.70 3.41
C LYS A 4 5.04 -41.46 4.22
N MET A 5 5.73 -41.66 5.36
CA MET A 5 6.25 -40.55 6.17
C MET A 5 7.35 -39.77 5.44
N ILE A 6 8.21 -40.46 4.67
CA ILE A 6 9.22 -39.80 3.83
C ILE A 6 8.55 -38.93 2.75
N TRP A 7 7.54 -39.46 2.06
CA TRP A 7 6.79 -38.68 1.05
C TRP A 7 6.07 -37.47 1.63
N ILE A 8 5.49 -37.59 2.83
CA ILE A 8 4.87 -36.45 3.53
C ILE A 8 5.93 -35.39 3.86
N GLY A 9 7.08 -35.80 4.39
CA GLY A 9 8.18 -34.86 4.69
C GLY A 9 8.66 -34.12 3.44
N ILE A 10 8.84 -34.82 2.32
CA ILE A 10 9.22 -34.22 1.04
C ILE A 10 8.14 -33.24 0.55
N LEU A 11 6.87 -33.60 0.66
CA LEU A 11 5.76 -32.74 0.26
C LEU A 11 5.72 -31.45 1.11
N CYS A 12 5.86 -31.56 2.43
CA CYS A 12 5.90 -30.41 3.32
C CYS A 12 7.09 -29.49 3.00
N ALA A 13 8.27 -30.06 2.77
CA ALA A 13 9.44 -29.29 2.38
C ALA A 13 9.25 -28.57 1.04
N ALA A 14 8.65 -29.25 0.05
CA ALA A 14 8.34 -28.64 -1.25
C ALA A 14 7.34 -27.50 -1.14
N VAL A 15 6.29 -27.63 -0.30
CA VAL A 15 5.30 -26.57 -0.08
C VAL A 15 5.94 -25.35 0.59
N LEU A 16 6.75 -25.54 1.63
CA LEU A 16 7.48 -24.46 2.29
C LEU A 16 8.43 -23.75 1.34
N TRP A 17 9.12 -24.53 0.50
CA TRP A 17 10.02 -24.01 -0.51
C TRP A 17 9.29 -23.14 -1.55
N ILE A 18 8.16 -23.61 -2.08
CA ILE A 18 7.32 -22.84 -3.01
C ILE A 18 6.81 -21.56 -2.35
N ALA A 19 6.38 -21.62 -1.09
CA ALA A 19 5.90 -20.45 -0.36
C ALA A 19 7.00 -19.40 -0.20
N ALA A 20 8.22 -19.81 0.20
CA ALA A 20 9.37 -18.92 0.34
C ALA A 20 9.72 -18.24 -1.00
N ALA A 21 9.82 -19.03 -2.09
CA ALA A 21 10.07 -18.48 -3.42
C ALA A 21 8.98 -17.48 -3.82
N THR A 22 7.71 -17.83 -3.62
CA THR A 22 6.57 -16.96 -3.99
C THR A 22 6.61 -15.63 -3.25
N VAL A 23 6.92 -15.64 -1.94
CA VAL A 23 7.05 -14.41 -1.15
C VAL A 23 8.17 -13.53 -1.70
N ASP A 24 9.35 -14.09 -1.99
CA ASP A 24 10.47 -13.33 -2.52
C ASP A 24 10.18 -12.74 -3.90
N PHE A 25 9.57 -13.50 -4.81
CA PHE A 25 9.15 -13.00 -6.12
C PHE A 25 8.12 -11.87 -6.01
N LEU A 26 7.19 -11.96 -5.07
CA LEU A 26 6.23 -10.88 -4.81
C LEU A 26 6.92 -9.66 -4.23
N MET A 27 7.85 -9.81 -3.29
CA MET A 27 8.58 -8.68 -2.71
C MET A 27 9.37 -7.92 -3.76
N VAL A 28 10.13 -8.63 -4.60
CA VAL A 28 10.93 -8.03 -5.68
C VAL A 28 10.04 -7.32 -6.70
N LYS A 29 8.89 -7.91 -7.06
CA LYS A 29 7.91 -7.27 -7.95
C LYS A 29 7.32 -5.96 -7.39
N HIS A 30 7.25 -5.83 -6.07
CA HIS A 30 6.79 -4.61 -5.38
C HIS A 30 7.95 -3.67 -5.00
N GLY A 31 9.14 -3.85 -5.59
CA GLY A 31 10.27 -2.95 -5.40
C GLY A 31 11.06 -3.17 -4.10
N ARG A 32 10.84 -4.29 -3.39
CA ARG A 32 11.45 -4.61 -2.09
C ARG A 32 12.45 -5.75 -2.19
N PHE A 33 13.43 -5.79 -1.30
CA PHE A 33 14.39 -6.89 -1.23
C PHE A 33 13.73 -8.25 -0.96
N PRO A 34 14.25 -9.34 -1.55
CA PRO A 34 13.81 -10.69 -1.19
C PRO A 34 14.16 -10.99 0.27
N LEU A 35 13.30 -11.74 0.96
CA LEU A 35 13.42 -12.05 2.38
C LEU A 35 14.21 -13.35 2.63
N PHE A 36 14.05 -14.34 1.78
CA PHE A 36 14.64 -15.68 1.94
C PHE A 36 15.90 -15.89 1.09
N CYS A 37 16.27 -14.93 0.25
CA CYS A 37 17.55 -14.89 -0.43
C CYS A 37 18.64 -14.22 0.41
N ILE A 38 19.90 -14.60 0.14
CA ILE A 38 21.09 -13.96 0.72
C ILE A 38 21.82 -13.22 -0.41
N GLY A 39 22.22 -11.97 -0.14
CA GLY A 39 23.07 -11.20 -1.04
C GLY A 39 24.50 -11.75 -1.10
N THR A 40 25.01 -12.04 -2.29
CA THR A 40 26.34 -12.62 -2.49
C THR A 40 27.31 -11.70 -3.23
N GLU A 41 26.82 -10.95 -4.21
CA GLU A 41 27.63 -10.02 -5.01
C GLU A 41 27.02 -8.62 -4.96
N LEU A 42 26.98 -8.03 -3.77
CA LEU A 42 26.36 -6.71 -3.56
C LEU A 42 27.30 -5.57 -3.99
N ALA A 43 26.73 -4.59 -4.67
CA ALA A 43 27.35 -3.32 -5.00
C ALA A 43 27.38 -2.39 -3.77
N ASP A 44 28.25 -1.37 -3.82
CA ASP A 44 28.38 -0.35 -2.77
C ASP A 44 27.35 0.78 -2.92
N ASP A 45 26.16 0.44 -3.40
CA ASP A 45 25.03 1.35 -3.58
C ASP A 45 23.90 1.09 -2.58
N GLY A 46 24.13 0.20 -1.61
CA GLY A 46 23.20 -0.12 -0.53
C GLY A 46 22.29 -1.32 -0.81
N GLY A 47 22.37 -1.97 -1.98
CA GLY A 47 21.58 -3.19 -2.21
C GLY A 47 21.49 -3.74 -3.63
N SER A 48 22.13 -3.19 -4.65
CA SER A 48 22.17 -3.87 -5.96
C SER A 48 23.07 -5.09 -5.86
N GLY A 49 22.80 -6.11 -6.66
CA GLY A 49 23.63 -7.31 -6.72
C GLY A 49 22.85 -8.60 -6.84
N ASP A 50 23.56 -9.69 -6.59
CA ASP A 50 23.00 -11.04 -6.69
C ASP A 50 22.43 -11.52 -5.36
N TYR A 51 21.21 -12.04 -5.41
CA TYR A 51 20.46 -12.59 -4.29
C TYR A 51 20.14 -14.05 -4.55
N VAL A 52 20.65 -14.95 -3.71
CA VAL A 52 20.55 -16.39 -3.92
C VAL A 52 19.67 -17.04 -2.84
N GLY A 53 18.59 -17.68 -3.28
CA GLY A 53 17.75 -18.56 -2.48
C GLY A 53 18.01 -20.04 -2.81
N LEU A 54 17.27 -20.94 -2.17
CA LEU A 54 17.39 -22.37 -2.49
C LEU A 54 16.77 -22.63 -3.87
N GLY A 55 17.54 -22.84 -4.93
CA GLY A 55 16.99 -23.19 -6.25
C GLY A 55 16.28 -22.05 -7.01
N TYR A 56 16.34 -20.82 -6.52
CA TYR A 56 15.95 -19.61 -7.24
C TYR A 56 16.89 -18.46 -6.86
N SER A 57 16.97 -17.44 -7.70
CA SER A 57 17.83 -16.28 -7.46
C SER A 57 17.32 -15.04 -8.16
N PHE A 58 17.86 -13.89 -7.77
CA PHE A 58 17.60 -12.60 -8.40
C PHE A 58 18.92 -11.89 -8.70
N VAL A 59 18.95 -11.17 -9.80
CA VAL A 59 19.92 -10.09 -10.05
C VAL A 59 19.13 -8.80 -9.91
N ILE A 60 19.45 -8.00 -8.91
CA ILE A 60 18.71 -6.80 -8.53
C ILE A 60 19.57 -5.57 -8.83
N LYS A 61 18.96 -4.55 -9.41
CA LYS A 61 19.50 -3.20 -9.43
C LYS A 61 18.48 -2.24 -8.86
N GLY A 62 18.95 -1.22 -8.17
CA GLY A 62 18.09 -0.22 -7.60
C GLY A 62 18.86 0.98 -7.08
N ASN A 63 18.07 1.95 -6.65
CA ASN A 63 18.52 3.17 -6.02
C ASN A 63 18.34 2.98 -4.51
N PHE A 64 19.40 2.59 -3.81
CA PHE A 64 19.32 2.29 -2.38
C PHE A 64 20.03 3.33 -1.51
N MET A 65 20.56 4.38 -2.13
CA MET A 65 20.98 5.58 -1.44
C MET A 65 19.80 6.54 -1.26
N PRO A 66 19.70 7.24 -0.12
CA PRO A 66 18.58 8.13 0.18
C PRO A 66 18.46 9.33 -0.78
N GLU A 67 19.52 9.66 -1.50
CA GLU A 67 19.54 10.67 -2.56
C GLU A 67 19.11 10.18 -3.95
N ASP A 68 19.08 8.87 -4.19
CA ASP A 68 18.81 8.30 -5.51
C ASP A 68 17.31 8.01 -5.67
N LEU A 69 16.71 8.54 -6.74
CA LEU A 69 15.28 8.49 -6.98
C LEU A 69 14.94 7.90 -8.34
N PRO A 70 13.90 7.05 -8.43
CA PRO A 70 13.05 6.57 -7.32
C PRO A 70 13.77 5.56 -6.43
N PHE A 71 13.56 5.61 -5.10
CA PHE A 71 14.20 4.70 -4.13
C PHE A 71 13.64 3.26 -4.24
N GLY A 72 14.52 2.26 -4.19
CA GLY A 72 14.18 0.84 -4.25
C GLY A 72 14.64 0.14 -5.53
N ILE A 73 14.11 -1.05 -5.79
CA ILE A 73 14.50 -1.86 -6.96
C ILE A 73 13.97 -1.22 -8.25
N THR A 74 14.88 -0.86 -9.16
CA THR A 74 14.58 -0.28 -10.48
C THR A 74 14.58 -1.31 -11.60
N SER A 75 15.39 -2.38 -11.46
CA SER A 75 15.41 -3.50 -12.41
C SER A 75 15.66 -4.81 -11.69
N TYR A 76 15.09 -5.91 -12.19
CA TYR A 76 15.45 -7.23 -11.68
C TYR A 76 15.36 -8.31 -12.75
N ARG A 77 16.13 -9.38 -12.56
CA ARG A 77 15.96 -10.65 -13.27
C ARG A 77 15.83 -11.77 -12.25
N GLY A 78 14.77 -12.56 -12.35
CA GLY A 78 14.47 -13.68 -11.46
C GLY A 78 14.66 -15.02 -12.16
N TYR A 79 15.34 -15.93 -11.49
CA TYR A 79 15.72 -17.23 -12.03
C TYR A 79 15.17 -18.35 -11.16
N LEU A 80 14.71 -19.43 -11.78
CA LEU A 80 14.36 -20.69 -11.13
C LEU A 80 15.29 -21.78 -11.68
N PHE A 81 16.10 -22.38 -10.82
CA PHE A 81 17.14 -23.35 -11.18
C PHE A 81 18.07 -22.85 -12.31
N GLY A 82 18.39 -21.55 -12.30
CA GLY A 82 19.23 -20.90 -13.30
C GLY A 82 18.54 -20.56 -14.63
N ILE A 83 17.26 -20.88 -14.77
CA ILE A 83 16.43 -20.49 -15.91
C ILE A 83 15.75 -19.17 -15.58
N GLU A 84 15.92 -18.14 -16.41
CA GLU A 84 15.20 -16.89 -16.24
C GLU A 84 13.70 -17.12 -16.42
N VAL A 85 12.90 -16.73 -15.43
CA VAL A 85 11.44 -16.90 -15.42
C VAL A 85 10.68 -15.59 -15.40
N VAL A 86 11.34 -14.50 -14.98
CA VAL A 86 10.76 -13.15 -14.94
C VAL A 86 11.89 -12.14 -15.02
N SER A 87 11.64 -11.03 -15.70
CA SER A 87 12.53 -9.87 -15.68
C SER A 87 11.74 -8.58 -15.79
N LEU A 88 12.27 -7.55 -15.17
CA LEU A 88 11.93 -6.15 -15.35
C LEU A 88 13.22 -5.46 -15.79
N GLU A 89 13.34 -5.24 -17.09
CA GLU A 89 14.46 -4.55 -17.70
C GLU A 89 14.06 -3.08 -17.93
N GLU A 90 14.94 -2.13 -17.61
CA GLU A 90 14.71 -0.71 -17.86
C GLU A 90 14.37 -0.49 -19.34
N ALA A 91 13.14 -0.05 -19.62
CA ALA A 91 12.83 0.61 -20.87
C ALA A 91 13.28 2.07 -20.78
N ILE A 92 14.59 2.31 -20.86
CA ILE A 92 15.13 3.67 -21.09
C ILE A 92 15.87 3.66 -22.42
N PRO A 93 15.23 4.01 -23.55
CA PRO A 93 15.98 4.62 -24.65
C PRO A 93 16.59 5.93 -24.13
N ASP A 94 17.83 6.18 -24.52
CA ASP A 94 18.60 7.43 -24.34
C ASP A 94 17.90 8.65 -24.97
N HIS A 95 16.77 9.02 -24.38
CA HIS A 95 16.08 10.26 -24.56
C HIS A 95 15.88 10.77 -23.15
N GLY A 96 16.55 11.88 -22.83
CA GLY A 96 16.54 12.50 -21.52
C GLY A 96 15.15 12.42 -20.90
N PHE A 97 15.11 11.99 -19.63
CA PHE A 97 13.90 11.89 -18.82
C PHE A 97 13.03 13.14 -19.01
N GLU A 98 12.08 13.08 -19.94
CA GLU A 98 10.77 13.58 -19.62
C GLU A 98 10.21 12.52 -18.68
N GLU A 99 10.47 12.70 -17.38
CA GLU A 99 9.48 12.30 -16.40
C GLU A 99 8.14 12.68 -17.01
N ARG A 100 7.25 11.71 -17.23
CA ARG A 100 5.84 12.04 -17.16
C ARG A 100 5.62 12.39 -15.68
N ASP A 101 6.06 13.58 -15.31
CA ASP A 101 5.74 14.30 -14.10
C ASP A 101 4.25 14.53 -14.22
N THR A 102 3.49 13.49 -13.89
CA THR A 102 2.04 13.58 -13.77
C THR A 102 1.83 14.53 -12.62
N LEU A 103 1.68 15.80 -12.99
CA LEU A 103 1.56 16.91 -12.06
C LEU A 103 0.31 16.70 -11.21
N VAL A 104 0.49 16.19 -10.00
CA VAL A 104 -0.60 15.93 -9.05
C VAL A 104 -0.90 17.22 -8.28
N LYS A 105 -1.73 18.06 -8.87
CA LYS A 105 -2.11 19.36 -8.28
C LYS A 105 -3.05 19.25 -7.09
N SER A 106 -3.81 18.15 -7.02
CA SER A 106 -4.80 17.88 -5.99
C SER A 106 -4.51 16.54 -5.33
N PRO A 107 -4.72 16.42 -4.01
CA PRO A 107 -4.56 15.15 -3.34
C PRO A 107 -5.50 14.08 -3.92
N PRO A 108 -5.06 12.81 -3.97
CA PRO A 108 -5.88 11.72 -4.50
C PRO A 108 -7.19 11.55 -3.71
N ALA A 109 -8.27 11.12 -4.37
CA ALA A 109 -9.48 10.68 -3.67
C ALA A 109 -9.27 9.28 -3.06
N LEU A 110 -9.98 9.00 -1.97
CA LEU A 110 -10.03 7.66 -1.37
C LEU A 110 -11.34 6.97 -1.75
N THR A 111 -11.24 5.85 -2.46
CA THR A 111 -12.36 4.93 -2.66
C THR A 111 -12.24 3.75 -1.73
N VAL A 112 -13.28 3.49 -0.93
CA VAL A 112 -13.37 2.33 -0.03
C VAL A 112 -14.32 1.31 -0.64
N ARG A 113 -13.86 0.08 -0.82
CA ARG A 113 -14.66 -1.02 -1.40
C ARG A 113 -14.74 -2.21 -0.47
N CYS A 114 -15.94 -2.70 -0.23
CA CYS A 114 -16.20 -3.90 0.58
C CYS A 114 -17.22 -4.79 -0.13
N GLY A 115 -16.80 -5.96 -0.61
CA GLY A 115 -17.66 -6.80 -1.46
C GLY A 115 -18.06 -6.08 -2.76
N GLU A 116 -19.37 -5.97 -3.00
CA GLU A 116 -19.94 -5.23 -4.15
C GLU A 116 -20.18 -3.75 -3.85
N GLU A 117 -20.11 -3.34 -2.58
CA GLU A 117 -20.34 -1.97 -2.14
C GLU A 117 -19.07 -1.13 -2.24
N GLN A 118 -19.21 0.12 -2.68
CA GLN A 118 -18.11 1.08 -2.71
C GLN A 118 -18.60 2.50 -2.45
N ILE A 119 -17.75 3.29 -1.81
CA ILE A 119 -17.98 4.71 -1.56
C ILE A 119 -16.69 5.51 -1.81
N GLU A 120 -16.85 6.78 -2.13
CA GLU A 120 -15.78 7.77 -2.01
C GLU A 120 -15.80 8.33 -0.59
N ALA A 121 -14.69 8.24 0.13
CA ALA A 121 -14.57 8.78 1.47
C ALA A 121 -14.48 10.31 1.43
N LEU A 122 -15.08 10.97 2.42
CA LEU A 122 -15.06 12.42 2.54
C LEU A 122 -13.64 12.91 2.79
N MET A 123 -13.08 13.68 1.87
CA MET A 123 -11.81 14.39 2.09
C MET A 123 -11.99 15.46 3.17
N GLY A 124 -11.14 15.42 4.18
CA GLY A 124 -11.11 16.34 5.32
C GLY A 124 -9.85 17.19 5.31
N THR A 125 -9.25 17.38 6.51
CA THR A 125 -8.07 18.23 6.69
C THR A 125 -6.95 17.81 5.75
N THR A 126 -6.44 18.79 5.00
CA THR A 126 -5.52 18.56 3.91
C THR A 126 -4.38 19.56 3.97
N SER A 127 -3.15 19.07 3.78
CA SER A 127 -1.99 19.89 3.48
C SER A 127 -1.33 19.28 2.25
N TRP A 128 -1.33 20.00 1.13
CA TRP A 128 -0.83 19.50 -0.15
C TRP A 128 0.14 20.49 -0.79
N THR A 129 1.18 19.97 -1.42
CA THR A 129 2.17 20.74 -2.16
C THR A 129 2.45 20.09 -3.50
N TYR A 130 2.77 20.89 -4.50
CA TYR A 130 3.23 20.45 -5.81
C TYR A 130 4.15 21.48 -6.46
N ARG A 131 4.95 21.05 -7.42
CA ARG A 131 5.86 21.86 -8.21
C ARG A 131 5.34 21.96 -9.63
N ASN A 132 5.21 23.17 -10.15
CA ASN A 132 4.84 23.38 -11.55
C ASN A 132 6.02 23.07 -12.47
N ALA A 133 5.73 22.91 -13.76
CA ALA A 133 6.74 22.68 -14.80
C ALA A 133 7.79 23.82 -14.91
N ASP A 134 7.48 25.03 -14.42
CA ASP A 134 8.42 26.16 -14.37
C ASP A 134 9.35 26.12 -13.13
N GLY A 135 9.25 25.07 -12.32
CA GLY A 135 10.02 24.88 -11.09
C GLY A 135 9.45 25.61 -9.87
N THR A 136 8.36 26.37 -10.00
CA THR A 136 7.72 27.05 -8.87
C THR A 136 6.95 26.07 -7.99
N GLY A 137 7.14 26.15 -6.67
CA GLY A 137 6.34 25.39 -5.71
C GLY A 137 5.01 26.10 -5.41
N GLN A 138 3.94 25.33 -5.37
CA GLN A 138 2.63 25.74 -4.86
C GLN A 138 2.17 24.76 -3.79
N GLY A 139 1.28 25.22 -2.92
CA GLY A 139 0.66 24.38 -1.93
C GLY A 139 -0.55 25.06 -1.33
N PHE A 140 -1.40 24.26 -0.72
CA PHE A 140 -2.58 24.74 -0.02
C PHE A 140 -2.82 23.91 1.24
N GLN A 141 -3.50 24.54 2.18
CA GLN A 141 -4.00 23.90 3.38
C GLN A 141 -5.50 24.14 3.45
N ALA A 142 -6.24 23.11 3.81
CA ALA A 142 -7.67 23.17 4.00
C ALA A 142 -8.00 22.51 5.35
N ASP A 143 -8.60 23.28 6.24
CA ASP A 143 -9.14 22.75 7.49
C ASP A 143 -10.52 22.13 7.23
N SER A 144 -10.85 21.09 7.99
CA SER A 144 -12.16 20.44 7.95
C SER A 144 -12.66 20.15 9.36
N SER A 145 -13.97 19.96 9.49
CA SER A 145 -14.59 19.38 10.67
C SER A 145 -14.06 17.96 10.92
N HIS A 146 -14.06 17.55 12.19
CA HIS A 146 -13.70 16.19 12.58
C HIS A 146 -14.65 15.17 11.91
N PRO A 147 -14.23 13.93 11.61
CA PRO A 147 -15.12 12.91 11.05
C PRO A 147 -16.39 12.67 11.89
N LEU A 148 -16.26 12.72 13.22
CA LEU A 148 -17.41 12.63 14.15
C LEU A 148 -18.38 13.82 14.09
N GLU A 149 -18.03 14.93 13.44
CA GLU A 149 -18.93 16.07 13.21
C GLU A 149 -19.43 16.13 11.75
N SER A 150 -18.94 15.24 10.88
CA SER A 150 -19.12 15.33 9.43
C SER A 150 -20.16 14.35 8.86
N LYS A 151 -20.99 13.73 9.73
CA LYS A 151 -21.95 12.68 9.33
C LYS A 151 -22.83 13.09 8.14
N ALA A 152 -23.32 14.33 8.13
CA ALA A 152 -24.21 14.84 7.09
C ALA A 152 -23.57 14.94 5.70
N TYR A 153 -22.24 14.87 5.61
CA TYR A 153 -21.46 15.01 4.38
C TYR A 153 -20.79 13.69 3.96
N MET A 154 -20.85 12.64 4.79
CA MET A 154 -20.27 11.33 4.49
C MET A 154 -21.32 10.41 3.86
N THR A 155 -20.88 9.63 2.86
CA THR A 155 -21.69 8.54 2.30
C THR A 155 -21.47 7.29 3.15
N PRO A 156 -22.53 6.62 3.66
CA PRO A 156 -22.40 5.39 4.42
C PRO A 156 -21.93 4.22 3.53
N LEU A 157 -21.01 3.41 4.03
CA LEU A 157 -20.70 2.09 3.48
C LEU A 157 -21.66 1.06 4.11
N VAL A 158 -22.59 0.54 3.31
CA VAL A 158 -23.57 -0.45 3.78
C VAL A 158 -22.94 -1.84 3.80
N LEU A 159 -23.02 -2.55 4.93
CA LEU A 159 -22.50 -3.90 5.07
C LEU A 159 -23.62 -4.94 4.93
N SER A 160 -23.41 -5.93 4.06
CA SER A 160 -24.44 -6.88 3.61
C SER A 160 -24.74 -8.05 4.57
N SER A 161 -23.96 -8.25 5.64
CA SER A 161 -24.22 -9.34 6.60
C SER A 161 -23.90 -8.97 8.05
N VAL A 162 -24.80 -9.38 8.94
CA VAL A 162 -24.63 -9.30 10.39
C VAL A 162 -23.77 -10.49 10.83
N GLY A 163 -22.58 -10.23 11.39
CA GLY A 163 -21.85 -11.21 12.21
C GLY A 163 -20.51 -11.73 11.70
N GLU A 164 -19.99 -11.24 10.56
CA GLU A 164 -18.62 -11.53 10.11
C GLU A 164 -17.86 -10.22 9.90
N SER A 165 -16.62 -10.14 10.38
CA SER A 165 -15.71 -9.04 10.06
C SER A 165 -15.57 -8.93 8.55
N ALA A 166 -15.78 -7.74 7.99
CA ALA A 166 -15.74 -7.51 6.56
C ALA A 166 -14.38 -6.92 6.16
N ILE A 167 -13.78 -7.40 5.07
CA ILE A 167 -12.52 -6.84 4.55
C ILE A 167 -12.82 -5.74 3.55
N ALA A 168 -12.33 -4.53 3.82
CA ALA A 168 -12.40 -3.40 2.89
C ALA A 168 -11.05 -3.13 2.24
N PHE A 169 -11.10 -2.79 0.95
CA PHE A 169 -9.97 -2.37 0.14
C PHE A 169 -9.97 -0.84 0.02
N LEU A 170 -8.82 -0.23 0.27
CA LEU A 170 -8.58 1.20 0.16
C LEU A 170 -7.86 1.48 -1.16
N HIS A 171 -8.42 2.36 -1.98
CA HIS A 171 -7.89 2.70 -3.29
C HIS A 171 -7.63 4.20 -3.41
N TRP A 172 -6.42 4.52 -3.88
CA TRP A 172 -5.98 5.83 -4.31
C TRP A 172 -5.27 5.71 -5.64
N ASP A 173 -5.22 6.82 -6.37
CA ASP A 173 -4.36 6.96 -7.55
C ASP A 173 -3.76 8.38 -7.57
N PRO A 174 -2.45 8.56 -7.30
CA PRO A 174 -1.46 7.56 -6.88
C PRO A 174 -1.61 7.06 -5.42
N LEU A 175 -0.99 5.91 -5.10
CA LEU A 175 -0.98 5.34 -3.75
C LEU A 175 -0.18 6.20 -2.74
N PRO A 176 -0.62 6.28 -1.48
CA PRO A 176 0.15 6.91 -0.41
C PRO A 176 1.33 6.04 0.03
N ASP A 177 2.34 6.69 0.62
CA ASP A 177 3.52 6.05 1.19
C ASP A 177 3.24 5.45 2.57
N LYS A 178 2.30 6.07 3.30
CA LYS A 178 1.89 5.65 4.64
C LYS A 178 0.40 5.90 4.86
N VAL A 179 -0.24 4.95 5.53
CA VAL A 179 -1.66 5.01 5.91
C VAL A 179 -1.79 4.66 7.40
N THR A 180 -2.51 5.51 8.14
CA THR A 180 -2.89 5.27 9.53
C THR A 180 -4.40 5.40 9.66
N ILE A 181 -5.05 4.56 10.46
CA ILE A 181 -6.50 4.56 10.59
C ILE A 181 -6.92 4.58 12.04
N ARG A 182 -7.86 5.47 12.35
CA ARG A 182 -8.58 5.52 13.63
C ARG A 182 -10.03 5.12 13.42
N CYS A 183 -10.56 4.30 14.31
CA CYS A 183 -11.92 3.82 14.31
C CYS A 183 -12.62 4.27 15.59
N PHE A 184 -13.83 4.80 15.45
CA PHE A 184 -14.65 5.31 16.53
C PHE A 184 -16.01 4.62 16.49
N ASP A 185 -16.63 4.48 17.65
CA ASP A 185 -18.01 3.99 17.74
C ASP A 185 -18.97 4.91 16.99
N GLY A 186 -19.95 4.33 16.28
CA GLY A 186 -20.97 5.08 15.54
C GLY A 186 -21.87 5.94 16.43
N ASP A 187 -22.01 5.61 17.71
CA ASP A 187 -22.76 6.41 18.68
C ASP A 187 -21.98 7.66 19.15
N SER A 188 -20.69 7.78 18.80
CA SER A 188 -19.83 8.90 19.15
C SER A 188 -19.94 10.10 18.18
N PHE A 189 -20.84 10.07 17.20
CA PHE A 189 -21.11 11.26 16.39
C PHE A 189 -21.47 12.46 17.28
N GLY A 190 -20.84 13.62 17.02
CA GLY A 190 -20.93 14.83 17.83
C GLY A 190 -19.95 14.90 19.00
N GLN A 191 -19.18 13.84 19.27
CA GLN A 191 -18.19 13.78 20.36
C GLN A 191 -16.77 13.82 19.77
N TYR A 192 -16.32 14.99 19.32
CA TYR A 192 -15.04 15.13 18.60
C TYR A 192 -13.79 14.78 19.43
N ASP A 193 -13.92 14.69 20.75
CA ASP A 193 -12.87 14.31 21.70
C ASP A 193 -12.89 12.82 22.07
N ALA A 194 -13.78 12.01 21.47
CA ALA A 194 -13.81 10.57 21.68
C ALA A 194 -12.49 9.92 21.23
N GLU A 195 -11.98 8.99 22.03
CA GLU A 195 -10.76 8.25 21.70
C GLU A 195 -11.05 7.18 20.63
N GLY A 196 -10.26 7.20 19.55
CA GLY A 196 -10.33 6.22 18.47
C GLY A 196 -9.35 5.06 18.67
N GLU A 197 -9.77 3.86 18.28
CA GLU A 197 -8.92 2.66 18.21
C GLU A 197 -8.10 2.68 16.90
N THR A 198 -6.83 2.29 16.96
CA THR A 198 -6.02 2.13 15.74
C THR A 198 -6.34 0.83 15.04
N ILE A 199 -6.66 0.90 13.74
CA ILE A 199 -6.90 -0.29 12.91
C ILE A 199 -5.65 -0.62 12.10
N PRO A 200 -5.15 -1.87 12.14
CA PRO A 200 -4.00 -2.28 11.35
C PRO A 200 -4.33 -2.27 9.85
N VAL A 201 -3.40 -1.73 9.05
CA VAL A 201 -3.49 -1.72 7.59
C VAL A 201 -2.50 -2.73 7.03
N SER A 202 -2.97 -3.64 6.17
CA SER A 202 -2.12 -4.62 5.49
C SER A 202 -2.41 -4.58 4.00
N ALA A 203 -1.41 -4.26 3.17
CA ALA A 203 -1.55 -4.19 1.71
C ALA A 203 -2.81 -3.41 1.24
N ASN A 204 -3.03 -2.22 1.82
CA ASN A 204 -4.19 -1.35 1.58
C ASN A 204 -5.55 -2.00 1.88
N GLN A 205 -5.57 -2.97 2.79
CA GLN A 205 -6.78 -3.62 3.29
C GLN A 205 -6.91 -3.40 4.79
N ILE A 206 -8.16 -3.35 5.22
CA ILE A 206 -8.55 -3.21 6.62
C ILE A 206 -9.67 -4.18 6.95
N GLU A 207 -9.67 -4.64 8.20
CA GLU A 207 -10.80 -5.37 8.76
C GLU A 207 -11.77 -4.36 9.37
N LEU A 208 -12.98 -4.29 8.80
CA LEU A 208 -14.08 -3.48 9.32
C LEU A 208 -14.69 -4.15 10.54
N LYS A 209 -15.05 -3.34 11.53
CA LYS A 209 -15.77 -3.78 12.71
C LYS A 209 -17.24 -3.96 12.35
N THR A 210 -17.85 -5.01 12.87
CA THR A 210 -19.26 -5.30 12.65
C THR A 210 -20.14 -4.26 13.33
N GLY A 211 -20.93 -3.53 12.55
CA GLY A 211 -21.88 -2.53 13.07
C GLY A 211 -21.64 -1.14 12.51
N ALA A 212 -22.15 -0.13 13.24
CA ALA A 212 -21.97 1.27 12.90
C ALA A 212 -20.68 1.79 13.53
N PHE A 213 -19.69 2.12 12.69
CA PHE A 213 -18.40 2.67 13.09
C PHE A 213 -18.00 3.81 12.17
N VAL A 214 -17.24 4.76 12.70
CA VAL A 214 -16.66 5.87 11.95
C VAL A 214 -15.17 5.65 11.80
N TYR A 215 -14.66 5.84 10.59
CA TYR A 215 -13.27 5.63 10.24
C TYR A 215 -12.65 6.95 9.78
N GLU A 216 -11.53 7.30 10.40
CA GLU A 216 -10.63 8.32 9.91
C GLU A 216 -9.41 7.65 9.28
N VAL A 217 -9.13 7.96 8.03
CA VAL A 217 -7.96 7.48 7.29
C VAL A 217 -7.02 8.64 7.08
N ILE A 218 -5.79 8.53 7.58
CA ILE A 218 -4.73 9.53 7.42
C ILE A 218 -3.74 8.95 6.42
N ALA A 219 -3.63 9.58 5.24
CA ALA A 219 -2.73 9.15 4.18
C ALA A 219 -1.66 10.21 3.92
N GLU A 220 -0.43 9.76 3.73
CA GLU A 220 0.76 10.60 3.53
C GLU A 220 1.46 10.24 2.21
N TRP A 221 1.77 11.25 1.41
CA TRP A 221 2.60 11.19 0.21
C TRP A 221 3.84 12.05 0.44
N ASN A 222 4.93 11.43 0.85
CA ASN A 222 6.15 12.09 1.29
C ASN A 222 7.41 11.65 0.50
N LEU A 223 7.31 10.67 -0.40
CA LEU A 223 8.44 10.17 -1.20
C LEU A 223 8.60 10.86 -2.56
N SER A 224 7.59 11.61 -3.04
CA SER A 224 7.72 12.40 -4.28
C SER A 224 8.42 13.73 -4.03
N HIS A 225 9.23 14.17 -4.99
CA HIS A 225 9.99 15.43 -4.94
C HIS A 225 9.24 16.60 -5.59
N THR A 226 8.22 16.29 -6.38
CA THR A 226 7.45 17.28 -7.13
C THR A 226 6.05 17.47 -6.57
N TRP A 227 5.56 16.59 -5.70
CA TRP A 227 4.25 16.74 -5.05
C TRP A 227 4.17 15.89 -3.79
N GLY A 228 3.23 16.20 -2.91
CA GLY A 228 3.07 15.44 -1.68
C GLY A 228 2.33 16.20 -0.60
N GLY A 229 2.01 15.48 0.47
CA GLY A 229 1.26 16.03 1.57
C GLY A 229 0.54 14.98 2.40
N THR A 230 -0.29 15.48 3.31
CA THR A 230 -1.09 14.67 4.22
C THR A 230 -2.55 15.00 4.00
N VAL A 231 -3.38 13.96 3.92
CA VAL A 231 -4.82 14.07 3.73
C VAL A 231 -5.52 13.19 4.75
N HIS A 232 -6.51 13.76 5.43
CA HIS A 232 -7.44 13.02 6.26
C HIS A 232 -8.69 12.71 5.45
N TYR A 233 -9.22 11.49 5.58
CA TYR A 233 -10.48 11.07 4.98
C TYR A 233 -11.40 10.52 6.06
N GLY A 234 -12.70 10.72 5.90
CA GLY A 234 -13.75 10.20 6.77
C GLY A 234 -14.73 9.31 6.02
N PHE A 235 -15.05 8.16 6.58
CA PHE A 235 -16.23 7.39 6.17
C PHE A 235 -16.85 6.68 7.37
N TYR A 236 -18.05 6.14 7.22
CA TYR A 236 -18.66 5.33 8.27
C TYR A 236 -19.43 4.15 7.68
N THR A 237 -19.60 3.11 8.50
CA THR A 237 -20.34 1.90 8.14
C THR A 237 -21.74 1.92 8.74
N VAL A 238 -22.66 1.24 8.08
CA VAL A 238 -24.00 0.91 8.61
C VAL A 238 -24.33 -0.54 8.26
N THR A 239 -25.23 -1.16 9.01
CA THR A 239 -25.75 -2.47 8.62
C THR A 239 -26.97 -2.28 7.71
N GLY A 240 -27.17 -3.17 6.74
CA GLY A 240 -28.30 -3.07 5.79
C GLY A 240 -29.71 -3.10 6.42
N SER A 241 -29.84 -3.31 7.74
CA SER A 241 -31.09 -3.15 8.50
C SER A 241 -31.35 -1.73 9.02
N ASP A 242 -30.37 -0.83 8.92
CA ASP A 242 -30.42 0.53 9.49
C ASP A 242 -30.80 1.63 8.47
N THR A 243 -31.14 1.24 7.23
CA THR A 243 -31.65 2.11 6.15
C THR A 243 -33.12 1.84 5.86
#